data_AF-K1SAJ3-F1
#
_entry.id   AF-K1SAJ3-F1
#
_cell.length_a   1.000
_cell.length_b   1.000
_cell.length_c   1.000
_cell.angle_alpha   90.00
_cell.angle_beta   90.00
_cell.angle_gamma   90.00
#
_symmetry.space_group_name_H-M   'P 1'
#
loop_
_entity.id
_entity.type
_entity.pdbx_description
1 polymer ?
#
loop_
_entity_poly.entity_id
_entity_poly.type
_entity_poly.pdbx_seq_one_letter_code
_entity_poly.pdbx_strand_id
1 'polypeptide(L)'
;AEKNEQVKGIKFRRNYGKSPALFCGFKEAQGDVVITMDADLQDSPDEIPGLYQMIMKEGYDLVSGYKQNRKEGDPLSKTIPTKLFNATARKVSGIHNLHDFNCGLKAYRLDVVKNIEVYGEMHRYIPYLAKNAGFAKIGEKPVHHQARKFGKSKFMGWNRFVNGYLDLMTLWFLSNFGKKPMHVFGFLGSVVFFIAFLSLIGLGIDKAIDLHNGIYGHLITDSPYFFIALVAMVLGSQLFLAGFLGTLSAA
;
A
#
# COMPACT_ATOMS: atom_id res chain seq x y z
N ALA A 1 -22.88 4.08 -26.71
CA ALA A 1 -22.82 2.67 -27.12
C ALA A 1 -23.68 2.43 -28.36
N GLU A 2 -24.95 2.82 -28.38
CA GLU A 2 -25.90 2.54 -29.48
C GLU A 2 -25.47 2.99 -30.90
N LYS A 3 -24.50 3.90 -31.04
CA LYS A 3 -24.02 4.38 -32.34
C LYS A 3 -22.60 3.92 -32.71
N ASN A 4 -21.88 3.22 -31.83
CA ASN A 4 -20.50 2.80 -32.09
C ASN A 4 -20.20 1.47 -31.36
N GLU A 5 -19.96 0.42 -32.14
CA GLU A 5 -19.67 -0.94 -31.65
C GLU A 5 -18.40 -1.04 -30.81
N GLN A 6 -17.47 -0.09 -30.97
CA GLN A 6 -16.22 -0.03 -30.20
C GLN A 6 -16.43 0.53 -28.78
N VAL A 7 -17.60 1.09 -28.48
CA VAL A 7 -17.89 1.73 -27.19
C VAL A 7 -18.74 0.82 -26.31
N LYS A 8 -18.10 0.19 -25.34
CA LYS A 8 -18.75 -0.59 -24.28
C LYS A 8 -18.84 0.25 -23.00
N GLY A 9 -19.97 0.16 -22.29
CA GLY A 9 -20.21 0.91 -21.06
C GLY A 9 -20.57 -0.01 -19.89
N ILE A 10 -20.01 0.28 -18.71
CA ILE A 10 -20.33 -0.43 -17.45
C ILE A 10 -20.99 0.58 -16.51
N LYS A 11 -22.22 0.29 -16.07
CA LYS A 11 -22.96 1.14 -15.13
C LYS A 11 -23.03 0.48 -13.75
N PHE A 12 -22.50 1.15 -12.75
CA PHE A 12 -22.67 0.73 -11.36
C PHE A 12 -24.04 1.13 -10.81
N ARG A 13 -24.55 0.35 -9.85
CA ARG A 13 -25.77 0.67 -9.10
C ARG A 13 -25.62 1.91 -8.21
N ARG A 14 -24.41 2.19 -7.72
CA ARG A 14 -24.05 3.38 -6.91
C ARG A 14 -22.61 3.80 -7.20
N ASN A 15 -22.18 4.93 -6.65
CA ASN A 15 -20.79 5.37 -6.78
C ASN A 15 -19.87 4.51 -5.90
N TYR A 16 -18.99 3.74 -6.53
CA TYR A 16 -17.97 2.91 -5.88
C TYR A 16 -16.55 3.50 -5.98
N GLY A 17 -16.38 4.64 -6.65
CA GLY A 17 -15.06 5.26 -6.86
C GLY A 17 -14.28 4.70 -8.06
N LYS A 18 -13.01 5.11 -8.17
CA LYS A 18 -12.16 4.86 -9.36
C LYS A 18 -11.61 3.43 -9.42
N SER A 19 -11.19 2.85 -8.29
CA SER A 19 -10.57 1.52 -8.29
C SER A 19 -11.55 0.42 -8.73
N PRO A 20 -12.80 0.37 -8.23
CA PRO A 20 -13.77 -0.64 -8.70
C PRO A 20 -14.16 -0.46 -10.17
N ALA A 21 -14.16 0.79 -10.67
CA ALA A 21 -14.36 1.07 -12.07
C ALA A 21 -13.22 0.50 -12.94
N LEU A 22 -11.97 0.71 -12.53
CA LEU A 22 -10.80 0.12 -13.20
C LEU A 22 -10.81 -1.41 -13.12
N PHE A 23 -11.15 -1.99 -11.97
CA PHE A 23 -11.25 -3.44 -11.81
C PHE A 23 -12.25 -4.07 -12.79
N CYS A 24 -13.46 -3.51 -12.89
CA CYS A 24 -14.45 -3.99 -13.85
C CYS A 24 -13.99 -3.76 -15.30
N GLY A 25 -13.36 -2.62 -15.59
CA GLY A 25 -12.78 -2.34 -16.90
C GLY A 25 -11.69 -3.34 -17.30
N PHE A 26 -10.79 -3.69 -16.39
CA PHE A 26 -9.73 -4.68 -16.61
C PHE A 26 -10.28 -6.09 -16.80
N LYS A 27 -11.35 -6.44 -16.07
CA LYS A 27 -12.04 -7.72 -16.24
C LYS A 27 -12.65 -7.86 -17.65
N GLU A 28 -13.28 -6.81 -18.15
CA GLU A 28 -13.92 -6.80 -19.48
C GLU A 28 -12.96 -6.52 -20.65
N ALA A 29 -11.75 -6.02 -20.39
CA ALA A 29 -10.77 -5.74 -21.44
C ALA A 29 -10.29 -7.02 -22.13
N GLN A 30 -10.21 -7.00 -23.46
CA GLN A 30 -9.87 -8.15 -24.31
C GLN A 30 -8.68 -7.90 -25.25
N GLY A 31 -8.23 -6.65 -25.40
CA GLY A 31 -7.11 -6.32 -26.28
C GLY A 31 -5.76 -6.65 -25.65
N ASP A 32 -4.76 -6.99 -26.47
CA ASP A 32 -3.39 -7.34 -26.02
C ASP A 32 -2.72 -6.21 -25.20
N VAL A 33 -3.09 -4.96 -25.49
CA VAL A 33 -2.66 -3.78 -24.76
C VAL A 33 -3.88 -3.05 -24.21
N VAL A 34 -3.87 -2.79 -22.91
CA VAL A 34 -4.91 -2.08 -22.19
C VAL A 34 -4.36 -0.73 -21.76
N ILE A 35 -5.08 0.34 -22.09
CA ILE A 35 -4.67 1.71 -21.77
C ILE A 35 -5.77 2.38 -20.96
N THR A 36 -5.39 3.00 -19.85
CA THR A 36 -6.29 3.79 -19.00
C THR A 36 -6.02 5.25 -19.21
N MET A 37 -7.09 6.06 -19.28
CA MET A 37 -7.02 7.51 -19.41
C MET A 37 -8.18 8.14 -18.62
N ASP A 38 -7.94 9.27 -17.97
CA ASP A 38 -8.98 9.99 -17.24
C ASP A 38 -9.88 10.80 -18.20
N ALA A 39 -11.18 10.86 -17.90
CA ALA A 39 -12.16 11.54 -18.73
C ALA A 39 -12.18 13.08 -18.57
N ASP A 40 -11.23 13.66 -17.84
CA ASP A 40 -11.18 15.10 -17.56
C ASP A 40 -10.37 15.91 -18.59
N LEU A 41 -10.02 15.27 -19.72
CA LEU A 41 -9.29 15.85 -20.86
C LEU A 41 -7.93 16.45 -20.49
N GLN A 42 -7.37 16.09 -19.33
CA GLN A 42 -6.05 16.58 -18.94
C GLN A 42 -4.92 15.82 -19.65
N ASP A 43 -5.14 14.54 -19.94
CA ASP A 43 -4.20 13.67 -20.63
C ASP A 43 -4.52 13.65 -22.13
N SER A 44 -3.50 13.87 -22.98
CA SER A 44 -3.69 13.87 -24.43
C SER A 44 -3.79 12.44 -24.99
N PRO A 45 -4.82 12.11 -25.79
CA PRO A 45 -4.88 10.85 -26.52
C PRO A 45 -3.70 10.63 -27.48
N ASP A 46 -3.02 11.70 -27.91
CA ASP A 46 -1.87 11.64 -28.82
C ASP A 46 -0.67 10.88 -28.21
N GLU A 47 -0.67 10.69 -26.89
CA GLU A 47 0.37 9.96 -26.17
C GLU A 47 0.20 8.43 -26.25
N ILE A 48 -1.02 7.96 -26.59
CA ILE A 48 -1.41 6.55 -26.64
C ILE A 48 -0.53 5.72 -27.58
N PRO A 49 -0.25 6.15 -28.83
CA PRO A 49 0.60 5.37 -29.75
C PRO A 49 2.00 5.11 -29.20
N GLY A 50 2.59 6.08 -28.50
CA GLY A 50 3.92 5.91 -27.89
C GLY A 50 3.91 4.90 -26.74
N LEU A 51 2.88 4.92 -25.90
CA LEU A 51 2.72 3.94 -24.82
C LEU A 51 2.48 2.53 -25.37
N TYR A 52 1.67 2.41 -26.41
CA TYR A 52 1.43 1.14 -27.11
C TYR A 52 2.73 0.55 -27.68
N GLN A 53 3.56 1.38 -28.31
CA GLN A 53 4.84 0.94 -28.88
C GLN A 53 5.79 0.40 -27.80
N MET A 54 5.86 1.02 -26.62
CA MET A 54 6.70 0.52 -25.54
C MET A 54 6.24 -0.87 -25.05
N ILE A 55 4.94 -1.11 -24.94
CA ILE A 55 4.43 -2.44 -24.55
C ILE A 55 4.72 -3.49 -25.64
N MET A 56 4.39 -3.19 -26.91
CA MET A 56 4.45 -4.18 -27.98
C MET A 56 5.85 -4.40 -28.57
N LYS A 57 6.62 -3.33 -28.79
CA LYS A 57 7.94 -3.40 -29.43
C LYS A 57 9.07 -3.57 -28.43
N GLU A 58 9.05 -2.80 -27.35
CA GLU A 58 10.11 -2.84 -26.33
C GLU A 58 9.84 -3.93 -25.27
N GLY A 59 8.63 -4.50 -25.28
CA GLY A 59 8.26 -5.64 -24.45
C GLY A 59 8.08 -5.29 -22.98
N TYR A 60 7.66 -4.06 -22.67
CA TYR A 60 7.29 -3.69 -21.31
C TYR A 60 6.00 -4.41 -20.87
N ASP A 61 5.89 -4.65 -19.56
CA ASP A 61 4.69 -5.22 -18.94
C ASP A 61 3.71 -4.10 -18.58
N LEU A 62 4.25 -2.99 -18.06
CA LEU A 62 3.51 -1.81 -17.63
C LEU A 62 4.32 -0.56 -17.96
N VAL A 63 3.66 0.45 -18.51
CA VAL A 63 4.26 1.77 -18.72
C VAL A 63 3.37 2.83 -18.07
N SER A 64 3.94 3.59 -17.15
CA SER A 64 3.24 4.73 -16.53
C SER A 64 3.62 6.04 -17.22
N GLY A 65 2.64 6.88 -17.53
CA GLY A 65 2.93 8.27 -17.84
C GLY A 65 3.53 8.97 -16.62
N TYR A 66 4.44 9.92 -16.84
CA TYR A 66 4.85 10.89 -15.83
C TYR A 66 4.83 12.31 -16.40
N LYS A 67 4.43 13.27 -15.55
CA LYS A 67 4.31 14.68 -15.95
C LYS A 67 5.69 15.34 -15.94
N GLN A 68 6.18 15.74 -17.09
CA GLN A 68 7.50 16.37 -17.24
C GLN A 68 7.53 17.83 -16.70
N ASN A 69 6.40 18.54 -16.71
CA ASN A 69 6.32 19.96 -16.37
C ASN A 69 5.79 20.23 -14.94
N ARG A 70 6.46 19.70 -13.92
CA ARG A 70 6.13 19.98 -12.51
C ARG A 70 6.79 21.27 -11.96
N LYS A 71 7.21 22.19 -12.84
CA LYS A 71 8.01 23.37 -12.47
C LYS A 71 7.24 24.69 -12.31
N GLU A 72 6.01 24.82 -12.79
CA GLU A 72 5.31 26.11 -12.75
C GLU A 72 3.97 26.00 -12.02
N GLY A 73 3.97 26.30 -10.71
CA GLY A 73 2.77 26.75 -10.00
C GLY A 73 2.18 25.85 -8.90
N ASP A 74 2.79 24.72 -8.52
CA ASP A 74 2.26 23.91 -7.41
C ASP A 74 2.85 24.39 -6.06
N PRO A 75 2.02 24.79 -5.07
CA PRO A 75 2.51 25.31 -3.79
C PRO A 75 3.38 24.29 -3.05
N LEU A 76 4.41 24.78 -2.37
CA LEU A 76 5.43 24.00 -1.62
C LEU A 76 4.83 22.98 -0.63
N SER A 77 3.60 23.23 -0.15
CA SER A 77 2.83 22.32 0.72
C SER A 77 2.42 20.99 0.04
N LYS A 78 2.41 20.92 -1.29
CA LYS A 78 2.09 19.71 -2.07
C LYS A 78 3.33 18.92 -2.48
N THR A 79 4.48 19.57 -2.57
CA THR A 79 5.70 19.00 -3.17
C THR A 79 6.44 18.10 -2.21
N ILE A 80 6.50 18.46 -0.92
CA ILE A 80 7.21 17.69 0.12
C ILE A 80 6.52 16.34 0.41
N PRO A 81 5.20 16.28 0.69
CA PRO A 81 4.53 15.01 0.98
C PRO A 81 4.50 14.07 -0.23
N THR A 82 4.34 14.63 -1.43
CA THR A 82 4.34 13.81 -2.66
C THR A 82 5.72 13.24 -2.98
N LYS A 83 6.79 14.01 -2.73
CA LYS A 83 8.17 13.50 -2.86
C LYS A 83 8.46 12.41 -1.85
N LEU A 84 8.03 12.55 -0.60
CA LEU A 84 8.17 11.51 0.42
C LEU A 84 7.35 10.27 0.07
N PHE A 85 6.09 10.43 -0.37
CA PHE A 85 5.26 9.32 -0.82
C PHE A 85 5.88 8.57 -1.99
N ASN A 86 6.35 9.29 -3.02
CA ASN A 86 7.01 8.67 -4.17
C ASN A 86 8.34 8.03 -3.76
N ALA A 87 9.12 8.62 -2.85
CA ALA A 87 10.37 8.03 -2.35
C ALA A 87 10.11 6.74 -1.54
N THR A 88 9.12 6.75 -0.65
CA THR A 88 8.73 5.56 0.11
C THR A 88 8.13 4.51 -0.81
N ALA A 89 7.29 4.89 -1.78
CA ALA A 89 6.75 3.98 -2.77
C ALA A 89 7.85 3.37 -3.64
N ARG A 90 8.88 4.12 -4.07
CA ARG A 90 10.05 3.57 -4.78
C ARG A 90 10.84 2.59 -3.91
N LYS A 91 11.05 2.92 -2.64
CA LYS A 91 11.80 2.04 -1.70
C LYS A 91 11.03 0.76 -1.37
N VAL A 92 9.72 0.86 -1.17
CA VAL A 92 8.80 -0.25 -0.85
C VAL A 92 8.52 -1.12 -2.07
N SER A 93 8.28 -0.50 -3.22
CA SER A 93 8.06 -1.23 -4.46
C SER A 93 9.36 -1.75 -5.08
N GLY A 94 10.51 -1.14 -4.79
CA GLY A 94 11.76 -1.38 -5.52
C GLY A 94 11.65 -1.04 -7.02
N ILE A 95 10.67 -0.23 -7.43
CA ILE A 95 10.58 0.32 -8.78
C ILE A 95 11.26 1.68 -8.74
N HIS A 96 12.57 1.70 -8.95
CA HIS A 96 13.37 2.92 -8.86
C HIS A 96 13.11 3.90 -10.02
N ASN A 97 12.61 3.37 -11.15
CA ASN A 97 12.44 4.08 -12.41
C ASN A 97 11.07 4.75 -12.56
N LEU A 98 10.25 4.83 -11.50
CA LEU A 98 8.94 5.49 -11.59
C LEU A 98 8.94 6.84 -10.89
N HIS A 99 8.77 7.91 -11.67
CA HIS A 99 8.75 9.28 -11.15
C HIS A 99 7.41 9.65 -10.52
N ASP A 100 6.31 9.14 -11.06
CA ASP A 100 4.95 9.40 -10.59
C ASP A 100 4.08 8.12 -10.63
N PHE A 101 3.63 7.67 -9.47
CA PHE A 101 2.70 6.53 -9.36
C PHE A 101 1.24 6.94 -9.64
N ASN A 102 0.93 8.25 -9.60
CA ASN A 102 -0.43 8.77 -9.59
C ASN A 102 -0.96 9.23 -10.96
N CYS A 103 -0.19 9.11 -12.03
CA CYS A 103 -0.66 9.48 -13.37
C CYS A 103 -1.85 8.59 -13.79
N GLY A 104 -2.90 9.18 -14.37
CA GLY A 104 -4.07 8.44 -14.85
C GLY A 104 -3.79 7.69 -16.16
N LEU A 105 -2.90 8.24 -16.98
CA LEU A 105 -2.47 7.67 -18.25
C LEU A 105 -1.43 6.57 -18.05
N LYS A 106 -1.85 5.32 -18.26
CA LYS A 106 -1.00 4.12 -18.11
C LYS A 106 -1.35 3.09 -19.18
N ALA A 107 -0.35 2.34 -19.62
CA ALA A 107 -0.53 1.21 -20.53
C ALA A 107 -0.04 -0.08 -19.89
N TYR A 108 -0.73 -1.17 -20.20
CA TYR A 108 -0.54 -2.48 -19.61
C TYR A 108 -0.60 -3.54 -20.70
N ARG A 109 0.20 -4.59 -20.57
CA ARG A 109 -0.05 -5.86 -21.25
C ARG A 109 -1.32 -6.50 -20.68
N LEU A 110 -2.08 -7.20 -21.52
CA LEU A 110 -3.31 -7.90 -21.10
C LEU A 110 -3.07 -8.81 -19.88
N ASP A 111 -1.97 -9.57 -19.89
CA ASP A 111 -1.58 -10.46 -18.80
C ASP A 111 -1.46 -9.74 -17.46
N VAL A 112 -0.96 -8.49 -17.45
CA VAL A 112 -0.85 -7.70 -16.22
C VAL A 112 -2.23 -7.42 -15.65
N VAL A 113 -3.15 -6.92 -16.46
CA VAL A 113 -4.49 -6.54 -15.96
C VAL A 113 -5.33 -7.74 -15.53
N LYS A 114 -5.06 -8.93 -16.07
CA LYS A 114 -5.74 -10.17 -15.68
C LYS A 114 -5.20 -10.79 -14.39
N ASN A 115 -3.95 -10.51 -14.03
CA ASN A 115 -3.27 -11.09 -12.86
C ASN A 115 -3.13 -10.11 -11.69
N ILE A 116 -3.66 -8.88 -11.79
CA ILE A 116 -3.70 -7.93 -10.68
C ILE A 116 -5.12 -7.74 -10.17
N GLU A 117 -5.26 -7.63 -8.85
CA GLU A 117 -6.52 -7.26 -8.20
C GLU A 117 -6.45 -5.82 -7.70
N VAL A 118 -7.35 -4.97 -8.22
CA VAL A 118 -7.41 -3.55 -7.89
C VAL A 118 -8.60 -3.28 -6.96
N TYR A 119 -8.37 -3.29 -5.64
CA TYR A 119 -9.39 -2.98 -4.62
C TYR A 119 -9.16 -1.62 -3.92
N GLY A 120 -10.16 -1.12 -3.18
CA GLY A 120 -10.04 0.06 -2.30
C GLY A 120 -9.56 1.34 -3.02
N GLU A 121 -8.52 2.00 -2.50
CA GLU A 121 -7.88 3.17 -3.13
C GLU A 121 -6.65 2.78 -3.98
N MET A 122 -6.52 1.50 -4.35
CA MET A 122 -5.27 0.96 -4.91
C MET A 122 -5.00 1.24 -6.39
N HIS A 123 -5.87 1.98 -7.08
CA HIS A 123 -5.60 2.44 -8.45
C HIS A 123 -4.27 3.20 -8.59
N ARG A 124 -3.73 3.74 -7.49
CA ARG A 124 -2.44 4.43 -7.44
C ARG A 124 -1.25 3.47 -7.38
N TYR A 125 -1.44 2.31 -6.77
CA TYR A 125 -0.38 1.31 -6.53
C TYR A 125 -0.36 0.20 -7.57
N ILE A 126 -1.04 0.36 -8.71
CA ILE A 126 -1.03 -0.63 -9.79
C ILE A 126 0.40 -1.06 -10.18
N PRO A 127 1.40 -0.17 -10.33
CA PRO A 127 2.78 -0.60 -10.60
C PRO A 127 3.36 -1.52 -9.51
N TYR A 128 3.03 -1.26 -8.25
CA TYR A 128 3.45 -2.10 -7.13
C TYR A 128 2.77 -3.48 -7.18
N LEU A 129 1.47 -3.51 -7.44
CA LEU A 129 0.71 -4.76 -7.59
C LEU A 129 1.24 -5.59 -8.76
N ALA A 130 1.54 -4.97 -9.90
CA ALA A 130 2.14 -5.64 -11.04
C ALA A 130 3.50 -6.26 -10.69
N LYS A 131 4.36 -5.52 -9.97
CA LYS A 131 5.64 -6.08 -9.54
C LYS A 131 5.49 -7.24 -8.56
N ASN A 132 4.56 -7.14 -7.62
CA ASN A 132 4.26 -8.22 -6.68
C ASN A 132 3.69 -9.48 -7.37
N ALA A 133 2.98 -9.30 -8.49
CA ALA A 133 2.52 -10.38 -9.35
C ALA A 133 3.64 -11.00 -10.22
N GLY A 134 4.86 -10.46 -10.17
CA GLY A 134 6.03 -10.99 -10.87
C GLY A 134 6.41 -10.25 -12.16
N PHE A 135 5.70 -9.19 -12.54
CA PHE A 135 6.03 -8.40 -13.72
C PHE A 135 7.24 -7.49 -13.45
N ALA A 136 8.31 -7.67 -14.22
CA ALA A 136 9.60 -7.01 -13.97
C ALA A 136 9.81 -5.78 -14.85
N LYS A 137 9.25 -5.74 -16.06
CA LYS A 137 9.51 -4.68 -17.02
C LYS A 137 8.50 -3.54 -16.85
N ILE A 138 8.75 -2.72 -15.85
CA ILE A 138 7.95 -1.52 -15.55
C ILE A 138 8.71 -0.27 -16.01
N GLY A 139 8.15 0.41 -17.00
CA GLY A 139 8.71 1.62 -17.60
C GLY A 139 7.90 2.87 -17.29
N GLU A 140 8.45 4.01 -17.70
CA GLU A 140 7.76 5.29 -17.65
C GLU A 140 7.96 6.06 -18.96
N LYS A 141 6.96 6.89 -19.32
CA LYS A 141 7.03 7.77 -20.49
C LYS A 141 6.71 9.20 -20.07
N PRO A 142 7.51 10.21 -20.48
CA PRO A 142 7.11 11.61 -20.30
C PRO A 142 5.86 11.87 -21.14
N VAL A 143 4.84 12.48 -20.54
CA VAL A 143 3.59 12.82 -21.21
C VAL A 143 3.24 14.29 -21.02
N HIS A 144 2.73 14.92 -22.08
CA HIS A 144 2.23 16.29 -21.99
C HIS A 144 0.88 16.33 -21.27
N HIS A 145 0.81 17.12 -20.19
CA HIS A 145 -0.40 17.26 -19.39
C HIS A 145 -0.96 18.68 -19.52
N GLN A 146 -2.22 18.80 -19.93
CA GLN A 146 -2.89 20.08 -20.05
C GLN A 146 -3.50 20.53 -18.72
N ALA A 147 -3.60 21.84 -18.51
CA ALA A 147 -4.33 22.39 -17.38
C ALA A 147 -5.82 22.03 -17.48
N ARG A 148 -6.45 21.76 -16.33
CA ARG A 148 -7.88 21.39 -16.27
C ARG A 148 -8.76 22.49 -16.90
N LYS A 149 -9.54 22.15 -17.93
CA LYS A 149 -10.48 23.10 -18.54
C LYS A 149 -11.81 23.25 -17.76
N PHE A 150 -12.25 22.21 -17.03
CA PHE A 150 -13.52 22.21 -16.30
C PHE A 150 -13.45 21.48 -14.94
N GLY A 151 -14.09 22.05 -13.91
CA GLY A 151 -14.29 21.43 -12.58
C GLY A 151 -13.31 21.88 -11.48
N LYS A 152 -13.80 21.98 -10.23
CA LYS A 152 -12.97 22.25 -9.04
C LYS A 152 -12.22 20.98 -8.60
N SER A 153 -10.97 21.13 -8.16
CA SER A 153 -10.16 20.02 -7.65
C SER A 153 -10.78 19.42 -6.38
N LYS A 154 -11.37 18.23 -6.48
CA LYS A 154 -11.73 17.38 -5.33
C LYS A 154 -10.50 16.73 -4.66
N PHE A 155 -9.28 17.09 -5.08
CA PHE A 155 -8.03 16.42 -4.70
C PHE A 155 -7.23 17.14 -3.60
N MET A 156 -7.82 18.13 -2.92
CA MET A 156 -7.19 18.92 -1.86
C MET A 156 -7.66 18.44 -0.48
N GLY A 157 -6.89 17.57 0.19
CA GLY A 157 -7.26 17.16 1.56
C GLY A 157 -6.14 16.43 2.29
N TRP A 158 -5.89 16.83 3.54
CA TRP A 158 -4.91 16.22 4.45
C TRP A 158 -5.22 14.73 4.71
N ASN A 159 -6.51 14.37 4.74
CA ASN A 159 -7.00 12.98 4.78
C ASN A 159 -6.41 12.11 3.65
N ARG A 160 -6.12 12.67 2.48
CA ARG A 160 -5.56 11.90 1.37
C ARG A 160 -4.11 11.49 1.63
N PHE A 161 -3.33 12.35 2.29
CA PHE A 161 -1.93 12.07 2.58
C PHE A 161 -1.79 11.06 3.71
N VAL A 162 -2.57 11.22 4.77
CA VAL A 162 -2.60 10.27 5.89
C VAL A 162 -3.10 8.92 5.38
N ASN A 163 -4.22 8.87 4.67
CA ASN A 163 -4.75 7.62 4.14
C ASN A 163 -3.83 7.00 3.10
N GLY A 164 -3.22 7.78 2.19
CA GLY A 164 -2.26 7.24 1.22
C GLY A 164 -0.97 6.68 1.86
N TYR A 165 -0.49 7.30 2.94
CA TYR A 165 0.62 6.77 3.71
C TYR A 165 0.24 5.48 4.44
N LEU A 166 -0.91 5.47 5.12
CA LEU A 166 -1.45 4.29 5.80
C LEU A 166 -1.74 3.16 4.80
N ASP A 167 -2.23 3.46 3.60
CA ASP A 167 -2.47 2.49 2.52
C ASP A 167 -1.15 1.88 2.03
N LEU A 168 -0.10 2.70 1.88
CA LEU A 168 1.23 2.21 1.49
C LEU A 168 1.84 1.35 2.61
N MET A 169 1.70 1.75 3.87
CA MET A 169 2.10 0.92 5.02
C MET A 169 1.33 -0.38 5.03
N THR A 170 0.02 -0.34 4.80
CA THR A 170 -0.85 -1.53 4.75
C THR A 170 -0.43 -2.44 3.62
N LEU A 171 -0.12 -1.91 2.43
CA LEU A 171 0.35 -2.68 1.28
C LEU A 171 1.71 -3.33 1.52
N TRP A 172 2.69 -2.58 2.01
CA TRP A 172 3.99 -3.11 2.40
C TRP A 172 3.83 -4.20 3.47
N PHE A 173 2.93 -3.96 4.43
CA PHE A 173 2.65 -4.88 5.50
C PHE A 173 1.99 -6.17 4.98
N LEU A 174 0.93 -6.07 4.18
CA LEU A 174 0.24 -7.23 3.59
C LEU A 174 1.17 -8.04 2.67
N SER A 175 1.99 -7.35 1.87
CA SER A 175 2.90 -8.01 0.94
C SER A 175 4.03 -8.76 1.63
N ASN A 176 4.58 -8.21 2.71
CA ASN A 176 5.72 -8.81 3.41
C ASN A 176 5.30 -9.76 4.54
N PHE A 177 4.24 -9.41 5.27
CA PHE A 177 3.80 -10.14 6.47
C PHE A 177 2.48 -10.88 6.28
N GLY A 178 1.63 -10.46 5.33
CA GLY A 178 0.31 -11.04 5.12
C GLY A 178 0.33 -12.52 4.67
N LYS A 179 1.44 -12.99 4.06
CA LYS A 179 1.57 -14.41 3.71
C LYS A 179 1.69 -15.33 4.92
N LYS A 180 2.26 -14.84 6.03
CA LYS A 180 2.55 -15.63 7.25
C LYS A 180 2.61 -14.74 8.50
N PRO A 181 1.51 -14.11 8.93
CA PRO A 181 1.52 -13.14 10.02
C PRO A 181 1.94 -13.76 11.37
N MET A 182 1.69 -15.07 11.58
CA MET A 182 2.16 -15.80 12.76
C MET A 182 3.69 -15.74 12.94
N HIS A 183 4.46 -15.76 11.86
CA HIS A 183 5.92 -15.81 11.97
C HIS A 183 6.51 -14.53 12.56
N VAL A 184 5.81 -13.40 12.46
CA VAL A 184 6.31 -12.11 12.94
C VAL A 184 5.67 -11.74 14.25
N PHE A 185 4.35 -11.68 14.31
CA PHE A 185 3.64 -11.31 15.54
C PHE A 185 3.66 -12.44 16.57
N GLY A 186 3.58 -13.69 16.13
CA GLY A 186 3.72 -14.85 17.01
C GLY A 186 5.13 -14.98 17.58
N PHE A 187 6.18 -14.82 16.76
CA PHE A 187 7.56 -14.85 17.26
C PHE A 187 7.85 -13.69 18.21
N LEU A 188 7.58 -12.45 17.79
CA LEU A 188 7.82 -11.26 18.62
C LEU A 188 6.99 -11.31 19.92
N GLY A 189 5.71 -11.68 19.81
CA GLY A 189 4.82 -11.83 20.96
C GLY A 189 5.30 -12.90 21.93
N SER A 190 5.77 -14.04 21.43
CA SER A 190 6.35 -15.10 22.27
C SER A 190 7.62 -14.63 22.97
N VAL A 191 8.54 -13.97 22.27
CA VAL A 191 9.78 -13.44 22.88
C VAL A 191 9.48 -12.44 23.99
N VAL A 192 8.59 -11.47 23.72
CA VAL A 192 8.19 -10.47 24.73
C VAL A 192 7.51 -11.14 25.92
N PHE A 193 6.63 -12.11 25.67
CA PHE A 193 5.97 -12.89 26.73
C PHE A 193 6.98 -13.65 27.59
N PHE A 194 7.92 -14.38 26.97
CA PHE A 194 8.92 -15.17 27.70
C PHE A 194 9.86 -14.29 28.52
N ILE A 195 10.33 -13.17 27.99
CA ILE A 195 11.16 -12.22 28.75
C ILE A 195 10.38 -11.68 29.95
N ALA A 196 9.14 -11.25 29.74
CA ALA A 196 8.28 -10.74 30.80
C ALA A 196 7.97 -11.79 31.88
N PHE A 197 7.73 -13.03 31.46
CA PHE A 197 7.49 -14.17 32.34
C PHE A 197 8.72 -14.49 33.20
N LEU A 198 9.91 -14.51 32.61
CA LEU A 198 11.16 -14.71 33.34
C LEU A 198 11.46 -13.56 34.30
N SER A 199 11.18 -12.31 33.91
CA SER A 199 11.31 -11.15 34.81
C SER A 199 10.36 -11.25 36.01
N LEU A 200 9.13 -11.73 35.81
CA LEU A 200 8.17 -11.92 36.90
C LEU A 200 8.62 -13.04 37.86
N ILE A 201 9.16 -14.13 37.33
CA ILE A 201 9.77 -15.19 38.13
C ILE A 201 10.95 -14.63 38.93
N GLY A 202 11.83 -13.85 38.31
CA GLY A 202 12.97 -13.21 38.99
C GLY A 202 12.53 -12.36 40.18
N LEU A 203 11.54 -11.48 39.99
CA LEU A 203 10.97 -10.67 41.08
C LEU A 203 10.33 -11.54 42.18
N GLY A 204 9.72 -12.67 41.81
CA GLY A 204 9.18 -13.63 42.76
C GLY A 204 10.26 -14.34 43.58
N ILE A 205 11.39 -14.68 42.96
CA ILE A 205 12.56 -15.28 43.63
C ILE A 205 13.20 -14.28 44.59
N ASP A 206 13.42 -13.04 44.17
CA ASP A 206 13.96 -11.98 45.02
C ASP A 206 13.09 -11.80 46.27
N LYS A 207 11.76 -11.77 46.09
CA LYS A 207 10.83 -11.70 47.22
C LYS A 207 10.88 -12.93 48.13
N ALA A 208 11.07 -14.12 47.58
CA ALA A 208 11.20 -15.35 48.36
C ALA A 208 12.47 -15.34 49.21
N ILE A 209 13.58 -14.82 48.67
CA ILE A 209 14.84 -14.64 49.39
C ILE A 209 14.67 -13.62 50.52
N ASP A 210 14.05 -12.48 50.25
CA ASP A 210 13.76 -11.46 51.27
C ASP A 210 12.91 -12.03 52.42
N LEU A 211 11.90 -12.82 52.08
CA LEU A 211 11.03 -13.46 53.06
C LEU A 211 11.80 -14.49 53.91
N HIS A 212 12.68 -15.27 53.29
CA HIS A 212 13.55 -16.22 53.99
C HIS A 212 14.52 -15.52 54.95
N ASN A 213 15.03 -14.35 54.57
CA ASN A 213 15.93 -13.52 55.38
C ASN A 213 15.20 -12.68 56.46
N GLY A 214 13.88 -12.83 56.58
CA GLY A 214 13.07 -12.12 57.59
C GLY A 214 12.75 -10.66 57.24
N ILE A 215 12.91 -10.25 55.97
CA ILE A 215 12.64 -8.89 55.49
C ILE A 215 11.24 -8.85 54.87
N TYR A 216 10.27 -8.32 55.61
CA TYR A 216 8.87 -8.27 55.18
C TYR A 216 8.49 -6.99 54.41
N GLY A 217 9.39 -6.01 54.32
CA GLY A 217 9.04 -4.60 54.10
C GLY A 217 8.58 -4.18 52.70
N HIS A 218 9.10 -4.76 51.61
CA HIS A 218 8.77 -4.29 50.25
C HIS A 218 7.75 -5.20 49.57
N LEU A 219 6.59 -4.68 49.16
CA LEU A 219 5.67 -5.45 48.32
C LEU A 219 6.22 -5.49 46.89
N ILE A 220 6.00 -6.60 46.19
CA ILE A 220 6.38 -6.72 44.76
C ILE A 220 5.65 -5.64 43.94
N THR A 221 4.44 -5.27 44.35
CA THR A 221 3.62 -4.23 43.72
C THR A 221 4.18 -2.82 43.89
N ASP A 222 5.13 -2.58 44.80
CA ASP A 222 5.76 -1.26 44.95
C ASP A 222 6.84 -1.04 43.87
N SER A 223 7.28 -2.11 43.22
CA SER A 223 8.29 -2.07 42.17
C SER A 223 7.66 -1.75 40.81
N PRO A 224 8.14 -0.70 40.10
CA PRO A 224 7.72 -0.42 38.73
C PRO A 224 7.98 -1.59 37.77
N TYR A 225 9.00 -2.41 38.06
CA TYR A 225 9.36 -3.56 37.24
C TYR A 225 8.27 -4.63 37.20
N PHE A 226 7.48 -4.77 38.28
CA PHE A 226 6.36 -5.69 38.33
C PHE A 226 5.28 -5.31 37.30
N PHE A 227 4.89 -4.04 37.27
CA PHE A 227 3.89 -3.55 36.32
C PHE A 227 4.39 -3.57 34.89
N ILE A 228 5.67 -3.25 34.66
CA ILE A 228 6.28 -3.36 33.32
C ILE A 228 6.27 -4.80 32.84
N ALA A 229 6.67 -5.77 33.68
CA ALA A 229 6.63 -7.18 33.34
C ALA A 229 5.20 -7.67 33.09
N LEU A 230 4.23 -7.28 33.93
CA LEU A 230 2.83 -7.65 33.76
C LEU A 230 2.23 -7.10 32.46
N VAL A 231 2.44 -5.82 32.16
CA VAL A 231 1.97 -5.20 30.92
C VAL A 231 2.66 -5.83 29.71
N ALA A 232 3.98 -6.06 29.77
CA ALA A 232 4.71 -6.73 28.69
C ALA A 232 4.20 -8.15 28.44
N MET A 233 3.86 -8.90 29.50
CA MET A 233 3.29 -10.25 29.39
C MET A 233 1.92 -10.21 28.69
N VAL A 234 1.05 -9.27 29.07
CA VAL A 234 -0.26 -9.06 28.42
C VAL A 234 -0.09 -8.67 26.96
N LEU A 235 0.76 -7.68 26.66
CA LEU A 235 1.02 -7.26 25.28
C LEU A 235 1.63 -8.37 24.43
N GLY A 236 2.55 -9.16 24.98
CA GLY A 236 3.13 -10.33 24.31
C GLY A 236 2.07 -11.36 23.92
N SER A 237 1.13 -11.65 24.83
CA SER A 237 0.00 -12.55 24.56
C SER A 237 -0.96 -11.99 23.49
N GLN A 238 -1.24 -10.68 23.51
CA GLN A 238 -2.08 -10.01 22.52
C GLN A 238 -1.44 -10.02 21.12
N LEU A 239 -0.13 -9.79 21.04
CA LEU A 239 0.62 -9.87 19.78
C LEU A 239 0.58 -11.30 19.22
N PHE A 240 0.76 -12.31 20.07
CA PHE A 240 0.66 -13.71 19.65
C PHE A 240 -0.73 -14.03 19.08
N LEU A 241 -1.79 -13.65 19.81
CA LEU A 241 -3.18 -13.83 19.36
C LEU A 241 -3.47 -13.08 18.06
N ALA A 242 -2.98 -11.85 17.90
CA ALA A 242 -3.13 -11.09 16.66
C ALA A 242 -2.46 -11.79 15.47
N GLY A 243 -1.26 -12.36 15.66
CA GLY A 243 -0.57 -13.16 14.65
C GLY A 243 -1.33 -14.43 14.27
N PHE A 244 -1.91 -15.11 15.26
CA PHE A 244 -2.71 -16.31 15.07
C PHE A 244 -4.01 -16.00 14.30
N LEU A 245 -4.77 -15.00 14.75
CA LEU A 245 -6.00 -14.54 14.08
C LEU A 245 -5.73 -14.05 12.65
N GLY A 246 -4.62 -13.34 12.45
CA GLY A 246 -4.20 -12.91 11.12
C GLY A 246 -3.92 -14.09 10.19
N THR A 247 -3.39 -15.21 10.72
CA THR A 247 -3.10 -16.41 9.90
C THR A 247 -4.37 -17.16 9.58
N LEU A 248 -5.28 -17.29 10.54
CA LEU A 248 -6.61 -17.88 10.31
C LEU A 248 -7.44 -17.10 9.30
N SER A 249 -7.32 -15.77 9.28
CA SER A 249 -8.05 -14.92 8.33
C SER A 249 -7.45 -14.93 6.92
N ALA A 250 -6.20 -15.37 6.79
CA ALA A 250 -5.47 -15.46 5.52
C ALA A 250 -5.49 -16.87 4.90
N ALA A 251 -5.87 -17.89 5.68
CA ALA A 251 -6.08 -19.27 5.24
C ALA A 251 -7.49 -19.46 4.67
#